data_AF-A0A1H7TN74-F1
#
_entry.id   AF-A0A1H7TN74-F1
#
_cell.length_a   1.000
_cell.length_b   1.000
_cell.length_c   1.000
_cell.angle_alpha   90.00
_cell.angle_beta   90.00
_cell.angle_gamma   90.00
#
_symmetry.space_group_name_H-M   'P 1'
#
loop_
_entity.id
_entity.type
_entity.pdbx_description
1 polymer ?
#
loop_
_entity_poly.entity_id
_entity_poly.type
_entity_poly.pdbx_seq_one_letter_code
_entity_poly.pdbx_strand_id
1 'polypeptide(L)' 'MSHIEDAFQSSGGPSDFTLLEGLYQLAVTGHTQDWEFERLNNAVYERLISSYENEDVTFAQHNSALAGS' A
#
# COMPACT_ATOMS: atom_id res chain seq x y z
N MET A 1 -19.85 -19.51 -13.57
CA MET A 1 -19.24 -18.92 -12.35
C MET A 1 -17.74 -19.04 -12.50
N SER A 2 -16.98 -18.09 -11.93
CA SER A 2 -15.51 -17.94 -12.00
C SER A 2 -14.97 -17.08 -13.14
N HIS A 3 -15.02 -15.76 -12.94
CA HIS A 3 -14.12 -14.79 -13.60
C HIS A 3 -13.64 -13.70 -12.62
N ILE A 4 -13.68 -13.99 -11.31
CA ILE A 4 -13.20 -13.09 -10.26
C ILE A 4 -11.75 -13.44 -9.88
N GLU A 5 -11.25 -14.59 -10.33
CA GLU A 5 -9.96 -15.15 -9.89
C GLU A 5 -8.76 -14.60 -10.71
N ASP A 6 -9.00 -14.03 -11.89
CA ASP A 6 -7.95 -13.49 -12.78
C ASP A 6 -7.46 -12.09 -12.35
N ALA A 7 -8.24 -11.34 -11.57
CA ALA A 7 -7.86 -10.00 -11.10
C ALA A 7 -6.76 -10.02 -10.02
N PHE A 8 -6.44 -11.19 -9.47
CA PHE A 8 -5.50 -11.32 -8.34
C PHE A 8 -4.12 -11.87 -8.74
N GLN A 9 -3.88 -12.21 -10.02
CA GLN A 9 -2.65 -12.91 -10.44
C GLN A 9 -1.74 -12.16 -11.42
N SER A 10 -2.04 -10.91 -11.79
CA SER A 10 -1.16 -10.10 -12.64
C SER A 10 -0.16 -9.30 -11.80
N SER A 11 0.92 -9.93 -11.32
CA SER A 11 2.19 -9.33 -10.83
C SER A 11 2.17 -8.08 -9.92
N GLY A 12 1.02 -7.70 -9.37
CA GLY A 12 0.83 -6.53 -8.56
C GLY A 12 -0.34 -6.82 -7.64
N GLY A 13 -0.10 -6.69 -6.33
CA GLY A 13 -1.20 -6.67 -5.37
C GLY A 13 -2.24 -5.59 -5.74
N PRO A 14 -3.40 -5.57 -5.07
CA PRO A 14 -4.39 -4.51 -5.27
C PRO A 14 -3.68 -3.16 -5.30
N SER A 15 -3.98 -2.35 -6.32
CA SER A 15 -3.40 -1.01 -6.45
C SER A 15 -3.62 -0.24 -5.15
N ASP A 16 -2.68 0.63 -4.78
CA ASP A 16 -2.73 1.41 -3.53
C ASP A 16 -4.09 2.08 -3.31
N PHE A 17 -4.69 2.55 -4.42
CA PHE A 17 -6.02 3.12 -4.46
C PHE A 17 -7.13 2.14 -4.03
N THR A 18 -7.14 0.91 -4.53
CA THR A 18 -8.14 -0.11 -4.20
C THR A 18 -8.03 -0.53 -2.73
N LEU A 19 -6.82 -0.60 -2.21
CA LEU A 19 -6.54 -0.90 -0.79
C LEU A 19 -7.09 0.21 0.13
N LEU A 20 -6.82 1.47 -0.21
CA LEU A 20 -7.30 2.63 0.53
C LEU A 20 -8.82 2.80 0.45
N GLU A 21 -9.41 2.57 -0.73
CA GLU A 21 -10.86 2.63 -0.92
C GLU A 21 -11.59 1.59 -0.06
N GLY A 22 -11.11 0.34 -0.04
CA GLY A 22 -11.68 -0.71 0.81
C GLY A 22 -11.58 -0.39 2.30
N LEU A 23 -10.41 0.08 2.75
CA LEU A 23 -10.22 0.49 4.15
C LEU A 23 -11.15 1.65 4.53
N TYR A 24 -11.28 2.64 3.65
CA TYR A 24 -12.17 3.79 3.85
C TYR A 24 -13.64 3.36 3.95
N GLN A 25 -14.10 2.49 3.06
CA GLN A 25 -15.48 2.00 3.08
C GLN A 25 -15.80 1.28 4.40
N LEU A 26 -14.91 0.41 4.88
CA LEU A 26 -15.09 -0.28 6.16
C LEU A 26 -15.09 0.69 7.35
N ALA A 27 -14.20 1.69 7.36
CA ALA A 27 -14.15 2.69 8.41
C ALA A 27 -15.44 3.54 8.47
N VAL A 28 -15.92 4.00 7.32
CA VAL A 28 -17.12 4.85 7.22
C VAL A 28 -18.40 4.08 7.56
N THR A 29 -18.45 2.80 7.20
CA THR A 29 -19.58 1.93 7.52
C THR A 29 -19.56 1.42 8.96
N GLY A 30 -18.48 1.65 9.71
CA GLY A 30 -18.32 1.28 11.12
C GLY A 30 -17.83 -0.16 11.35
N HIS A 31 -17.42 -0.86 10.29
CA HIS A 31 -16.90 -2.22 10.32
C HIS A 31 -15.40 -2.28 10.67
N THR A 32 -15.02 -1.63 11.77
CA THR A 32 -13.59 -1.52 12.17
C THR A 32 -13.11 -2.63 13.09
N GLN A 33 -13.99 -3.53 13.52
CA GLN A 33 -13.68 -4.63 14.45
C GLN A 33 -13.57 -5.99 13.72
N ASP A 34 -13.85 -6.00 12.42
CA ASP A 34 -13.85 -7.20 11.61
C ASP A 34 -12.45 -7.54 11.09
N TRP A 35 -12.17 -8.83 10.92
CA TRP A 35 -10.87 -9.34 10.43
C TRP A 35 -10.47 -8.75 9.07
N GLU A 36 -11.45 -8.35 8.26
CA GLU A 36 -11.23 -7.71 6.96
C GLU A 36 -10.59 -6.32 7.11
N PHE A 37 -11.06 -5.54 8.09
CA PHE A 37 -10.51 -4.23 8.39
C PHE A 37 -9.06 -4.36 8.88
N GLU A 38 -8.80 -5.30 9.79
CA GLU A 38 -7.45 -5.54 10.30
C GLU A 38 -6.49 -5.93 9.16
N ARG A 39 -6.93 -6.79 8.25
CA ARG A 39 -6.14 -7.19 7.08
C ARG A 39 -5.83 -6.01 6.16
N LEU A 40 -6.84 -5.21 5.82
CA LEU A 40 -6.66 -4.04 4.95
C LEU A 40 -5.79 -2.97 5.61
N ASN A 41 -5.97 -2.75 6.91
CA ASN A 41 -5.17 -1.79 7.67
C ASN A 41 -3.69 -2.17 7.66
N ASN A 42 -3.35 -3.43 7.91
CA ASN A 42 -1.97 -3.91 7.86
C ASN A 42 -1.36 -3.78 6.45
N ALA A 43 -2.10 -4.17 5.41
CA ALA A 43 -1.62 -4.07 4.03
C ALA A 43 -1.38 -2.61 3.59
N VAL A 44 -2.26 -1.67 3.97
CA VAL A 44 -2.06 -0.24 3.74
C VAL A 44 -0.83 0.26 4.50
N TYR A 45 -0.69 -0.13 5.77
CA TYR A 45 0.44 0.30 6.60
C TYR A 45 1.80 -0.15 6.05
N GLU A 46 1.93 -1.43 5.68
CA GLU A 46 3.15 -1.97 5.05
C GLU A 46 3.50 -1.23 3.75
N ARG A 47 2.48 -0.87 2.98
CA ARG A 47 2.64 -0.20 1.69
C ARG A 47 3.07 1.26 1.84
N LEU A 48 2.51 1.96 2.83
CA LEU A 48 2.91 3.32 3.19
C LEU A 48 4.36 3.32 3.68
N ILE A 49 4.72 2.43 4.60
CA ILE A 49 6.11 2.26 5.06
C ILE A 49 7.04 2.01 3.88
N SER A 50 6.72 1.05 3.01
CA SER A 50 7.55 0.74 1.85
C SER A 50 7.70 1.91 0.89
N SER A 51 6.68 2.75 0.73
CA SER A 51 6.72 3.92 -0.15
C SER A 51 7.56 5.05 0.46
N TYR A 52 7.34 5.38 1.73
CA TYR A 52 7.99 6.53 2.39
C TYR A 52 9.38 6.21 2.96
N GLU A 53 9.67 4.99 3.42
CA GLU A 53 11.03 4.61 3.85
C GLU A 53 12.05 4.71 2.71
N ASN A 54 11.61 4.57 1.46
CA ASN A 54 12.49 4.74 0.29
C ASN A 54 12.67 6.21 -0.12
N GLU A 55 11.78 7.13 0.29
CA GLU A 55 11.94 8.56 0.00
C GLU A 55 13.05 9.20 0.86
N ASP A 56 13.21 8.78 2.12
CA ASP A 56 14.31 9.24 2.98
C ASP A 56 15.70 8.79 2.47
N VAL A 57 15.80 7.58 1.90
CA VAL A 57 17.07 7.04 1.39
C VAL A 57 17.47 7.67 0.06
N THR A 58 16.50 7.98 -0.80
CA THR A 58 16.76 8.55 -2.13
C THR A 58 17.21 10.01 -2.07
N PHE A 59 16.72 10.80 -1.11
CA PHE A 59 17.19 12.18 -0.90
C PHE A 59 18.64 12.23 -0.39
N ALA A 60 19.02 11.31 0.49
CA ALA A 60 20.38 11.21 1.03
C ALA A 60 21.41 10.72 0.00
N GLN A 61 21.03 9.77 -0.86
CA GLN A 61 21.91 9.27 -1.94
C GLN A 61 22.11 10.29 -3.06
N HIS A 62 21.07 11.05 -3.44
CA HIS A 62 21.18 12.05 -4.51
C HIS A 62 22.13 13.21 -4.14
N ASN A 63 22.14 13.66 -2.87
CA ASN A 63 23.00 14.76 -2.44
C ASN A 63 24.48 14.36 -2.31
N SER A 64 24.77 13.06 -2.16
CA SER A 64 26.15 12.55 -2.05
C SER A 64 26.84 12.42 -3.43
N ALA A 65 26.07 12.30 -4.51
CA ALA A 65 26.60 12.16 -5.87
C ALA A 65 27.08 13.48 -6.50
N LEU A 66 26.62 14.64 -6.00
CA LEU A 66 27.00 15.98 -6.50
C LEU A 66 28.21 16.59 -5.76
N ALA A 67 28.61 16.06 -4.61
CA ALA A 67 29.71 16.59 -3.80
C ALA A 67 31.08 15.93 -4.09
N GLY A 68 31.13 14.97 -5.02
CA GLY A 68 32.36 14.28 -5.44
C GLY A 68 32.63 14.47 -6.93
N SER A 69 33.11 15.64 -7.34
CA SER A 69 33.65 15.92 -8.68
C SER A 69 34.71 17.00 -8.59
#